data_AF-A0A1D8A089-F1
#
_entry.id   AF-A0A1D8A089-F1
#
_cell.length_a   1.000
_cell.length_b   1.000
_cell.length_c   1.000
_cell.angle_alpha   90.00
_cell.angle_beta   90.00
_cell.angle_gamma   90.00
#
_symmetry.space_group_name_H-M   'P 1'
#
loop_
_entity.id
_entity.type
_entity.pdbx_description
1 polymer ?
#
loop_
_entity_poly.entity_id
_entity_poly.type
_entity_poly.pdbx_seq_one_letter_code
_entity_poly.pdbx_strand_id
1 'polypeptide(L)'
;MNGISEALAELGQGTALASAVEPEAVQGQGERHDGHTHEADCLNCRTHLVGSHCHACGQAAHVHRTLGAFFHDLLHGVFHFEGKIWRTLPLLAWRPGRLTREYIEGRRASYVSPIALFLFCVFLMFAVFHATEGHEEPVAQTADSQGVGDSIKRLEGEIAGVEGKKKAAAAQGQPTAQFEYQLKGQRTALDTLRDIEAEGVDRKVDPTRKVSDIPALDKAIKKFRSNPDLASYKIQTYAYKYSWALIPISVPFLWLLFPFSRRFHLYDHTVFVTYSLCFMTLLAIVGMIAGAIGVGGLVAALVLTPPLHMYRQLRGAYAVGRVGALWRTAVLLIFAAMALGVFFTLLMAQTSM
;
A
#
# COMPACT_ATOMS: atom_id res chain seq x y z
N MET A 1 -38.50 28.83 -6.78
CA MET A 1 -37.43 28.37 -5.86
C MET A 1 -38.07 28.01 -4.51
N ASN A 2 -39.03 27.07 -4.45
CA ASN A 2 -39.88 26.90 -3.26
C ASN A 2 -39.90 25.47 -2.68
N GLY A 3 -39.27 24.48 -3.33
CA GLY A 3 -39.33 23.07 -2.88
C GLY A 3 -38.35 22.69 -1.76
N ILE A 4 -37.30 23.50 -1.53
CA ILE A 4 -36.29 23.20 -0.50
C ILE A 4 -36.77 23.65 0.89
N SER A 5 -37.56 24.72 0.96
CA SER A 5 -38.13 25.23 2.21
C SER A 5 -39.25 24.34 2.75
N GLU A 6 -40.07 23.72 1.87
CA GLU A 6 -41.10 22.75 2.28
C GLU A 6 -40.49 21.46 2.82
N ALA A 7 -39.45 20.93 2.16
CA ALA A 7 -38.75 19.74 2.63
C ALA A 7 -38.07 19.94 4.00
N LEU A 8 -37.58 21.15 4.29
CA LEU A 8 -37.00 21.50 5.59
C LEU A 8 -38.07 21.68 6.68
N ALA A 9 -39.27 22.16 6.34
CA ALA A 9 -40.38 22.31 7.27
C ALA A 9 -40.95 20.94 7.69
N GLU A 10 -41.08 20.00 6.76
CA GLU A 10 -41.55 18.62 7.04
C GLU A 10 -40.55 17.84 7.92
N LEU A 11 -39.24 18.03 7.70
CA LEU A 11 -38.19 17.48 8.57
C LEU A 11 -38.25 18.06 10.01
N GLY A 12 -38.61 19.34 10.15
CA GLY A 12 -38.79 19.97 11.46
C GLY A 12 -40.01 19.45 12.22
N GLN A 13 -41.11 19.15 11.53
CA GLN A 13 -42.32 18.61 12.18
C GLN A 13 -42.17 17.13 12.56
N GLY A 14 -41.47 16.33 11.76
CA GLY A 14 -41.21 14.92 12.07
C GLY A 14 -40.33 14.72 13.32
N THR A 15 -39.39 15.64 13.55
CA THR A 15 -38.52 15.61 14.74
C THR A 15 -39.24 16.08 16.02
N ALA A 16 -40.13 17.07 15.90
CA ALA A 16 -40.94 17.54 17.03
C ALA A 16 -41.94 16.47 17.50
N LEU A 17 -42.59 15.75 16.58
CA LEU A 17 -43.55 14.70 16.92
C LEU A 17 -42.87 13.46 17.52
N ALA A 18 -41.64 13.13 17.09
CA ALA A 18 -40.87 12.02 17.68
C ALA A 18 -40.54 12.25 19.16
N SER A 19 -40.34 13.52 19.57
CA SER A 19 -40.05 13.87 20.97
C SER A 19 -41.28 13.87 21.90
N ALA A 20 -42.49 13.83 21.35
CA ALA A 20 -43.74 13.95 22.12
C ALA A 20 -44.40 12.60 22.47
N VAL A 21 -43.86 11.47 22.00
CA VAL A 21 -44.50 10.14 22.09
C VAL A 21 -43.79 9.17 23.06
N GLU A 22 -42.66 9.55 23.66
CA GLU A 22 -41.98 8.70 24.65
C GLU A 22 -42.58 8.95 26.06
N PRO A 23 -43.24 7.96 26.69
CA PRO A 23 -43.78 8.11 28.03
C PRO A 23 -42.66 8.00 29.08
N GLU A 24 -42.71 8.87 30.09
CA GLU A 24 -41.89 8.80 31.31
C GLU A 24 -41.98 7.41 31.96
N ALA A 25 -40.94 6.59 31.81
CA ALA A 25 -40.84 5.31 32.48
C ALA A 25 -39.42 5.04 33.01
N VAL A 26 -39.35 5.08 34.35
CA VAL A 26 -38.34 4.49 35.25
C VAL A 26 -37.04 5.29 35.44
N GLN A 27 -36.97 5.95 36.60
CA GLN A 27 -35.75 6.43 37.26
C GLN A 27 -34.74 5.29 37.43
N GLY A 28 -33.76 5.25 36.54
CA GLY A 28 -32.54 4.45 36.65
C GLY A 28 -31.43 5.22 35.96
N GLN A 29 -30.30 5.41 36.65
CA GLN A 29 -29.14 6.19 36.22
C GLN A 29 -28.76 5.92 34.75
N GLY A 30 -28.92 6.92 33.87
CA GLY A 30 -28.45 6.82 32.50
C GLY A 30 -29.01 7.91 31.61
N GLU A 31 -28.10 8.55 30.86
CA GLU A 31 -28.37 9.24 29.59
C GLU A 31 -29.00 10.65 29.69
N ARG A 32 -28.12 11.67 29.67
CA ARG A 32 -28.46 12.98 29.09
C ARG A 32 -28.15 12.95 27.59
N HIS A 33 -28.96 13.68 26.85
CA HIS A 33 -29.15 13.56 25.41
C HIS A 33 -28.16 14.42 24.61
N ASP A 34 -26.86 14.16 24.76
CA ASP A 34 -25.79 14.93 24.11
C ASP A 34 -24.76 14.05 23.35
N GLY A 35 -24.91 12.73 23.38
CA GLY A 35 -24.02 11.81 22.65
C GLY A 35 -22.65 11.61 23.32
N HIS A 36 -22.56 11.87 24.63
CA HIS A 36 -21.34 11.75 25.42
C HIS A 36 -21.27 10.41 26.17
N THR A 37 -20.11 9.74 26.11
CA THR A 37 -19.78 8.66 27.04
C THR A 37 -19.30 9.30 28.35
N HIS A 38 -20.13 9.28 29.39
CA HIS A 38 -19.75 9.69 30.74
C HIS A 38 -19.07 8.53 31.47
N GLU A 39 -17.87 8.17 31.05
CA GLU A 39 -17.08 7.21 31.82
C GLU A 39 -16.55 7.91 33.08
N ALA A 40 -16.80 7.32 34.26
CA ALA A 40 -16.28 7.85 35.53
C ALA A 40 -14.76 7.66 35.63
N ASP A 41 -14.21 6.65 34.95
CA ASP A 41 -12.80 6.29 34.95
C ASP A 41 -12.16 6.44 33.58
N CYS A 42 -10.87 6.77 33.54
CA CYS A 42 -10.13 6.90 32.30
C CYS A 42 -9.96 5.55 31.57
N LEU A 43 -10.35 5.47 30.29
CA LEU A 43 -10.16 4.30 29.43
C LEU A 43 -8.71 3.80 29.31
N ASN A 44 -7.72 4.65 29.54
CA ASN A 44 -6.31 4.31 29.41
C ASN A 44 -5.67 3.76 30.69
N CYS A 45 -5.81 4.48 31.80
CA CYS A 45 -5.14 4.16 33.06
C CYS A 45 -6.09 3.81 34.21
N ARG A 46 -7.41 3.85 33.98
CA ARG A 46 -8.47 3.59 34.98
C ARG A 46 -8.49 4.57 36.16
N THR A 47 -7.80 5.69 36.07
CA THR A 47 -7.90 6.77 37.06
C THR A 47 -9.24 7.47 36.97
N HIS A 48 -9.89 7.74 38.10
CA HIS A 48 -11.13 8.50 38.17
C HIS A 48 -10.97 9.88 37.54
N LEU A 49 -11.92 10.25 36.67
CA LEU A 49 -11.89 11.49 35.92
C LEU A 49 -12.50 12.63 36.76
N VAL A 50 -11.77 13.75 36.83
CA VAL A 50 -12.19 14.96 37.58
C VAL A 50 -12.42 16.15 36.63
N GLY A 51 -12.01 16.03 35.36
CA GLY A 51 -12.16 17.07 34.35
C GLY A 51 -12.12 16.50 32.93
N SER A 52 -11.99 17.38 31.93
CA SER A 52 -12.00 17.02 30.51
C SER A 52 -10.79 16.21 30.04
N HIS A 53 -9.73 16.13 30.85
CA HIS A 53 -8.57 15.29 30.63
C HIS A 53 -8.19 14.54 31.91
N CYS A 54 -7.70 13.32 31.77
CA CYS A 54 -7.15 12.53 32.85
C CYS A 54 -5.86 13.17 33.37
N HIS A 55 -5.84 13.53 34.65
CA HIS A 55 -4.68 14.12 35.31
C HIS A 55 -3.48 13.16 35.43
N ALA A 56 -3.70 11.84 35.38
CA ALA A 56 -2.63 10.85 35.51
C ALA A 56 -1.93 10.53 34.18
N CYS A 57 -2.68 10.46 33.07
CA CYS A 57 -2.12 10.04 31.77
C CYS A 57 -2.38 10.99 30.60
N GLY A 58 -3.04 12.12 30.84
CA GLY A 58 -3.31 13.16 29.83
C GLY A 58 -4.35 12.79 28.77
N GLN A 59 -5.08 11.67 28.91
CA GLN A 59 -6.10 11.29 27.94
C GLN A 59 -7.36 12.16 28.08
N ALA A 60 -7.95 12.61 26.97
CA ALA A 60 -9.27 13.24 26.99
C ALA A 60 -10.33 12.33 27.61
N ALA A 61 -11.13 12.88 28.53
CA ALA A 61 -12.20 12.19 29.23
C ALA A 61 -13.29 11.71 28.27
N HIS A 62 -13.54 12.46 27.20
CA HIS A 62 -14.47 12.10 26.14
C HIS A 62 -13.70 11.62 24.91
N VAL A 63 -13.86 10.33 24.60
CA VAL A 63 -13.21 9.71 23.46
C VAL A 63 -14.26 9.39 22.40
N HIS A 64 -14.48 10.31 21.47
CA HIS A 64 -15.42 10.07 20.37
C HIS A 64 -14.87 8.98 19.43
N ARG A 65 -15.73 8.01 19.09
CA ARG A 65 -15.49 6.96 18.08
C ARG A 65 -16.12 7.34 16.74
N THR A 66 -16.02 8.62 16.37
CA THR A 66 -16.57 9.16 15.12
C THR A 66 -15.44 9.51 14.16
N LEU A 67 -15.71 9.47 12.85
CA LEU A 67 -14.73 9.82 11.82
C LEU A 67 -14.25 11.27 11.93
N GLY A 68 -15.08 12.20 12.43
CA GLY A 68 -14.71 13.62 12.58
C GLY A 68 -13.64 13.86 13.66
N ALA A 69 -13.74 13.17 14.80
CA ALA A 69 -12.75 13.27 15.87
C ALA A 69 -11.38 12.70 15.47
N PHE A 70 -11.37 11.71 14.56
CA PHE A 70 -10.14 11.11 14.02
C PHE A 70 -9.27 12.12 13.25
N PHE A 71 -9.87 13.09 12.55
CA PHE A 71 -9.14 14.16 11.86
C PHE A 71 -8.72 15.29 12.82
N HIS A 72 -9.46 15.54 13.90
CA HIS A 72 -9.05 16.51 14.91
C HIS A 72 -7.76 16.07 15.65
N ASP A 73 -7.64 14.78 15.94
CA ASP A 73 -6.44 14.18 16.55
C ASP A 73 -5.18 14.32 15.66
N LEU A 74 -5.34 14.54 14.34
CA LEU A 74 -4.25 14.74 13.39
C LEU A 74 -3.52 16.08 13.61
N LEU A 75 -4.26 17.15 13.93
CA LEU A 75 -3.72 18.51 14.09
C LEU A 75 -2.92 18.69 15.39
N HIS A 76 -3.23 17.90 16.42
CA HIS A 76 -2.54 17.98 17.72
C HIS A 76 -1.39 16.96 17.89
N GLY A 77 -1.21 16.04 16.93
CA GLY A 77 -0.37 14.83 17.11
C GLY A 77 1.14 15.00 16.93
N VAL A 78 1.62 16.12 16.37
CA VAL A 78 3.02 16.26 15.91
C VAL A 78 4.05 16.36 17.06
N PHE A 79 3.65 16.77 18.27
CA PHE A 79 4.59 17.05 19.37
C PHE A 79 4.65 16.00 20.51
N HIS A 80 3.94 14.87 20.41
CA HIS A 80 3.87 13.84 21.49
C HIS A 80 4.46 12.48 21.08
N PHE A 81 5.40 12.49 20.13
CA PHE A 81 5.89 11.29 19.44
C PHE A 81 6.89 10.45 20.27
N GLU A 82 7.70 11.10 21.12
CA GLU A 82 8.96 10.51 21.61
C GLU A 82 8.85 9.35 22.62
N GLY A 83 7.78 9.28 23.43
CA GLY A 83 7.62 8.17 24.40
C GLY A 83 6.76 7.01 23.89
N LYS A 84 5.71 7.31 23.12
CA LYS A 84 4.69 6.33 22.73
C LYS A 84 5.17 5.36 21.65
N ILE A 85 6.16 5.77 20.85
CA ILE A 85 6.68 4.98 19.74
C ILE A 85 7.31 3.65 20.21
N TRP A 86 8.06 3.69 21.33
CA TRP A 86 8.71 2.53 21.95
C TRP A 86 7.73 1.50 22.50
N ARG A 87 6.52 1.94 22.86
CA ARG A 87 5.42 1.03 23.21
C ARG A 87 4.66 0.55 21.98
N THR A 88 4.49 1.41 20.99
CA THR A 88 3.66 1.15 19.80
C THR A 88 4.34 0.19 18.82
N LEU A 89 5.59 0.43 18.43
CA LEU A 89 6.28 -0.36 17.40
C LEU A 89 6.43 -1.85 17.77
N PRO A 90 6.83 -2.22 19.00
CA PRO A 90 6.92 -3.64 19.34
C PRO A 90 5.56 -4.34 19.33
N LEU A 91 4.50 -3.67 19.81
CA LEU A 91 3.16 -4.24 19.70
C LEU A 91 2.71 -4.32 18.24
N LEU A 92 3.02 -3.32 17.41
CA LEU A 92 2.70 -3.32 15.98
C LEU A 92 3.36 -4.49 15.25
N ALA A 93 4.62 -4.81 15.55
CA ALA A 93 5.35 -5.91 14.91
C ALA A 93 4.92 -7.29 15.44
N TRP A 94 4.90 -7.48 16.76
CA TRP A 94 4.77 -8.82 17.35
C TRP A 94 3.37 -9.16 17.85
N ARG A 95 2.56 -8.17 18.24
CA ARG A 95 1.19 -8.37 18.78
C ARG A 95 0.19 -7.37 18.17
N PRO A 96 0.08 -7.29 16.83
CA PRO A 96 -0.65 -6.20 16.16
C PRO A 96 -2.13 -6.18 16.53
N GLY A 97 -2.75 -7.36 16.71
CA GLY A 97 -4.16 -7.43 17.07
C GLY A 97 -4.44 -6.90 18.47
N ARG A 98 -3.49 -7.00 19.40
CA ARG A 98 -3.60 -6.40 20.73
C ARG A 98 -3.52 -4.89 20.63
N LEU A 99 -2.53 -4.34 19.91
CA LEU A 99 -2.42 -2.90 19.68
C LEU A 99 -3.72 -2.31 19.12
N THR A 100 -4.19 -2.87 18.00
CA THR A 100 -5.39 -2.39 17.32
C THR A 100 -6.60 -2.46 18.24
N ARG A 101 -6.77 -3.56 18.98
CA ARG A 101 -7.91 -3.71 19.89
C ARG A 101 -7.87 -2.73 21.06
N GLU A 102 -6.72 -2.60 21.73
CA GLU A 102 -6.58 -1.70 22.87
C GLU A 102 -6.80 -0.23 22.47
N TYR A 103 -6.36 0.15 21.26
CA TYR A 103 -6.59 1.49 20.72
C TYR A 103 -8.09 1.75 20.45
N ILE A 104 -8.78 0.79 19.80
CA ILE A 104 -10.23 0.86 19.54
C ILE A 104 -11.03 0.94 20.84
N GLU A 105 -10.63 0.19 21.86
CA GLU A 105 -11.23 0.23 23.19
C GLU A 105 -10.99 1.55 23.94
N GLY A 106 -10.10 2.41 23.43
CA GLY A 106 -9.91 3.76 23.94
C GLY A 106 -8.64 3.96 24.78
N ARG A 107 -7.68 3.03 24.79
CA ARG A 107 -6.35 3.23 25.41
C ARG A 107 -5.44 4.10 24.53
N ARG A 108 -5.92 5.29 24.13
CA ARG A 108 -5.28 6.13 23.10
C ARG A 108 -4.05 6.89 23.61
N ALA A 109 -3.99 7.25 24.89
CA ALA A 109 -2.82 7.94 25.43
C ALA A 109 -1.55 7.07 25.48
N SER A 110 -1.69 5.73 25.49
CA SER A 110 -0.55 4.80 25.53
C SER A 110 0.13 4.57 24.18
N TYR A 111 -0.55 4.89 23.06
CA TYR A 111 -0.10 4.52 21.71
C TYR A 111 -0.04 5.74 20.79
N VAL A 112 0.81 5.65 19.76
CA VAL A 112 0.85 6.67 18.70
C VAL A 112 -0.44 6.58 17.89
N SER A 113 -1.05 7.74 17.58
CA SER A 113 -2.23 7.81 16.70
C SER A 113 -1.93 7.11 15.38
N PRO A 114 -2.83 6.24 14.88
CA PRO A 114 -2.60 5.49 13.63
C PRO A 114 -2.30 6.40 12.44
N ILE A 115 -2.94 7.57 12.33
CA ILE A 115 -2.69 8.51 11.23
C ILE A 115 -1.32 9.16 11.38
N ALA A 116 -1.00 9.64 12.57
CA ALA A 116 0.29 10.28 12.82
C ALA A 116 1.44 9.31 12.57
N LEU A 117 1.28 8.05 12.99
CA LEU A 117 2.23 6.98 12.68
C LEU A 117 2.31 6.71 11.18
N PHE A 118 1.17 6.66 10.48
CA PHE A 118 1.14 6.44 9.04
C PHE A 118 1.87 7.54 8.27
N LEU A 119 1.58 8.81 8.57
CA LEU A 119 2.27 9.95 7.96
C LEU A 119 3.77 9.93 8.23
N PHE A 120 4.16 9.64 9.48
CA PHE A 120 5.57 9.45 9.81
C PHE A 120 6.20 8.31 9.02
N CYS A 121 5.53 7.17 8.88
CA CYS A 121 6.04 6.03 8.12
C CYS A 121 6.18 6.36 6.63
N VAL A 122 5.22 7.08 6.02
CA VAL A 122 5.30 7.52 4.62
C VAL A 122 6.48 8.47 4.41
N PHE A 123 6.63 9.46 5.29
CA PHE A 123 7.77 10.38 5.25
C PHE A 123 9.10 9.64 5.42
N LEU A 124 9.19 8.74 6.40
CA LEU A 124 10.38 7.93 6.63
C LEU A 124 10.69 7.03 5.44
N MET A 125 9.68 6.43 4.81
CA MET A 125 9.86 5.61 3.61
C MET A 125 10.46 6.42 2.46
N PHE A 126 9.95 7.63 2.24
CA PHE A 126 10.50 8.55 1.25
C PHE A 126 11.96 8.94 1.56
N ALA A 127 12.25 9.27 2.82
CA ALA A 127 13.61 9.61 3.25
C ALA A 127 14.59 8.44 3.08
N VAL A 128 14.18 7.22 3.49
CA VAL A 128 15.01 6.01 3.33
C VAL A 128 15.20 5.68 1.86
N PHE A 129 14.13 5.72 1.06
CA PHE A 129 14.19 5.47 -0.37
C PHE A 129 15.25 6.37 -1.04
N HIS A 130 15.21 7.69 -0.81
CA HIS A 130 16.21 8.63 -1.33
C HIS A 130 17.62 8.46 -0.73
N ALA A 131 17.74 7.92 0.48
CA ALA A 131 19.04 7.64 1.08
C ALA A 131 19.65 6.32 0.58
N THR A 132 18.82 5.35 0.20
CA THR A 132 19.25 4.02 -0.29
C THR A 132 19.41 3.98 -1.81
N GLU A 133 18.63 4.79 -2.54
CA GLU A 133 18.97 5.17 -3.91
C GLU A 133 20.17 6.11 -3.82
N GLY A 134 21.37 5.54 -3.69
CA GLY A 134 22.61 6.29 -3.90
C GLY A 134 22.47 7.07 -5.20
N HIS A 135 23.08 8.25 -5.29
CA HIS A 135 23.13 9.08 -6.49
C HIS A 135 23.53 8.26 -7.73
N GLU A 136 22.55 7.60 -8.35
CA GLU A 136 22.61 7.28 -9.75
C GLU A 136 22.47 8.65 -10.41
N GLU A 137 23.63 9.25 -10.72
CA GLU A 137 23.80 9.95 -12.00
C GLU A 137 22.87 9.27 -12.99
N PRO A 138 21.94 10.01 -13.65
CA PRO A 138 20.91 9.41 -14.46
C PRO A 138 21.58 8.35 -15.31
N VAL A 139 21.30 7.07 -15.01
CA VAL A 139 21.91 5.97 -15.74
C VAL A 139 21.41 6.18 -17.15
N ALA A 140 22.25 6.82 -17.94
CA ALA A 140 21.99 7.18 -19.30
C ALA A 140 21.96 5.86 -20.06
N GLN A 141 20.84 5.15 -19.99
CA GLN A 141 20.41 4.14 -20.96
C GLN A 141 21.51 3.17 -21.42
N THR A 142 22.48 2.80 -20.57
CA THR A 142 23.58 1.90 -20.98
C THR A 142 23.19 0.43 -20.85
N ALA A 143 22.08 0.11 -20.17
CA ALA A 143 21.67 -1.26 -19.90
C ALA A 143 20.84 -1.96 -21.02
N ASP A 144 20.63 -1.37 -22.20
CA ASP A 144 19.79 -2.02 -23.24
C ASP A 144 20.29 -1.91 -24.70
N SER A 145 21.48 -1.34 -24.92
CA SER A 145 22.12 -1.33 -26.25
C SER A 145 23.47 -2.08 -26.27
N GLN A 146 24.20 -2.10 -25.15
CA GLN A 146 25.46 -2.83 -25.03
C GLN A 146 25.28 -4.36 -25.03
N GLY A 147 24.20 -4.87 -24.42
CA GLY A 147 23.94 -6.32 -24.35
C GLY A 147 23.61 -6.98 -25.69
N VAL A 148 22.93 -6.27 -26.59
CA VAL A 148 22.64 -6.75 -27.95
C VAL A 148 23.91 -6.72 -28.80
N GLY A 149 24.67 -5.63 -28.75
CA GLY A 149 25.96 -5.52 -29.45
C GLY A 149 26.99 -6.57 -29.01
N ASP A 150 27.06 -6.89 -27.72
CA ASP A 150 27.93 -7.95 -27.20
C ASP A 150 27.47 -9.36 -27.62
N SER A 151 26.14 -9.57 -27.70
CA SER A 151 25.56 -10.82 -28.20
C SER A 151 25.82 -11.02 -29.70
N ILE A 152 25.78 -9.94 -30.49
CA ILE A 152 26.13 -9.94 -31.92
C ILE A 152 27.60 -10.30 -32.10
N LYS A 153 28.53 -9.65 -31.39
CA LYS A 153 29.97 -9.97 -31.44
C LYS A 153 30.26 -11.42 -31.06
N ARG A 154 29.54 -11.95 -30.06
CA ARG A 154 29.67 -13.35 -29.65
C ARG A 154 29.22 -14.31 -30.75
N LEU A 155 28.06 -14.08 -31.36
CA LEU A 155 27.57 -14.91 -32.47
C LEU A 155 28.50 -14.84 -33.69
N GLU A 156 29.03 -13.67 -34.02
CA GLU A 156 30.01 -13.50 -35.09
C GLU A 156 31.27 -14.33 -34.84
N GLY A 157 31.77 -14.35 -33.60
CA GLY A 157 32.89 -15.19 -33.18
C GLY A 157 32.58 -16.69 -33.29
N GLU A 158 31.37 -17.12 -32.90
CA GLU A 158 30.94 -18.51 -33.03
C GLU A 158 30.82 -18.95 -34.49
N ILE A 159 30.25 -18.10 -35.35
CA ILE A 159 30.15 -18.34 -36.81
C ILE A 159 31.53 -18.49 -37.43
N ALA A 160 32.47 -17.57 -37.11
CA ALA A 160 33.84 -17.64 -37.61
C ALA A 160 34.55 -18.94 -37.15
N GLY A 161 34.32 -19.37 -35.90
CA GLY A 161 34.84 -20.63 -35.38
C GLY A 161 34.29 -21.87 -36.11
N VAL A 162 33.00 -21.89 -36.43
CA VAL A 162 32.36 -22.98 -37.17
C VAL A 162 32.81 -22.99 -38.64
N GLU A 163 32.99 -21.82 -39.28
CA GLU A 163 33.54 -21.72 -40.64
C GLU A 163 34.99 -22.23 -40.73
N GLY A 164 35.81 -21.93 -39.72
CA GLY A 164 37.17 -22.47 -39.61
C GLY A 164 37.19 -24.00 -39.54
N LYS A 165 36.32 -24.58 -38.70
CA LYS A 165 36.14 -26.04 -38.60
C LYS A 165 35.63 -26.66 -39.90
N LYS A 166 34.69 -26.01 -40.59
CA LYS A 166 34.18 -26.44 -41.90
C LYS A 166 35.30 -26.49 -42.95
N LYS A 167 36.16 -25.46 -43.02
CA LYS A 167 37.30 -25.42 -43.97
C LYS A 167 38.32 -26.52 -43.67
N ALA A 168 38.63 -26.76 -42.40
CA ALA A 168 39.54 -27.84 -42.00
C ALA A 168 38.97 -29.23 -42.34
N ALA A 169 37.68 -29.46 -42.09
CA ALA A 169 37.00 -30.70 -42.43
C ALA A 169 36.94 -30.92 -43.96
N ALA A 170 36.68 -29.87 -44.74
CA ALA A 170 36.67 -29.91 -46.20
C ALA A 170 38.07 -30.25 -46.78
N ALA A 171 39.14 -29.68 -46.22
CA ALA A 171 40.52 -30.00 -46.60
C ALA A 171 40.90 -31.46 -46.28
N GLN A 172 40.22 -32.08 -45.32
CA GLN A 172 40.39 -33.48 -44.93
C GLN A 172 39.39 -34.44 -45.62
N GLY A 173 38.57 -33.95 -46.57
CA GLY A 173 37.58 -34.76 -47.28
C GLY A 173 36.41 -35.26 -46.42
N GLN A 174 36.19 -34.65 -45.26
CA GLN A 174 35.12 -35.03 -44.34
C GLN A 174 33.76 -34.40 -44.73
N PRO A 175 32.63 -35.04 -44.38
CA PRO A 175 31.30 -34.49 -44.65
C PRO A 175 31.07 -33.14 -43.96
N THR A 176 30.69 -32.11 -44.73
CA THR A 176 30.50 -30.74 -44.23
C THR A 176 29.05 -30.37 -43.88
N ALA A 177 28.10 -31.27 -44.14
CA ALA A 177 26.66 -31.00 -44.01
C ALA A 177 26.25 -30.57 -42.58
N GLN A 178 26.89 -31.13 -41.55
CA GLN A 178 26.62 -30.79 -40.15
C GLN A 178 27.01 -29.33 -39.84
N PHE A 179 28.12 -28.84 -40.39
CA PHE A 179 28.56 -27.46 -40.21
C PHE A 179 27.64 -26.48 -40.96
N GLU A 180 27.09 -26.88 -42.11
CA GLU A 180 26.14 -26.06 -42.87
C GLU A 180 24.83 -25.87 -42.13
N TYR A 181 24.30 -26.92 -41.49
CA TYR A 181 23.12 -26.82 -40.65
C TYR A 181 23.35 -25.88 -39.46
N GLN A 182 24.50 -26.00 -38.79
CA GLN A 182 24.86 -25.16 -37.63
C GLN A 182 25.04 -23.69 -38.03
N LEU A 183 25.73 -23.41 -39.15
CA LEU A 183 25.90 -22.05 -39.67
C LEU A 183 24.57 -21.42 -40.07
N LYS A 184 23.63 -22.19 -40.62
CA LYS A 184 22.30 -21.69 -40.97
C LYS A 184 21.55 -21.20 -39.72
N GLY A 185 21.53 -22.00 -38.66
CA GLY A 185 20.87 -21.61 -37.40
C GLY A 185 21.50 -20.37 -36.75
N GLN A 186 22.83 -20.31 -36.70
CA GLN A 186 23.55 -19.18 -36.11
C GLN A 186 23.39 -17.89 -36.94
N ARG A 187 23.38 -17.98 -38.28
CA ARG A 187 23.14 -16.82 -39.14
C ARG A 187 21.72 -16.28 -39.00
N THR A 188 20.71 -17.15 -38.93
CA THR A 188 19.33 -16.71 -38.66
C THR A 188 19.21 -16.01 -37.30
N ALA A 189 19.87 -16.52 -36.26
CA ALA A 189 19.90 -15.85 -34.95
C ALA A 189 20.64 -14.50 -34.99
N LEU A 190 21.74 -14.40 -35.73
CA LEU A 190 22.48 -13.15 -35.93
C LEU A 190 21.62 -12.11 -36.68
N ASP A 191 20.93 -12.52 -37.74
CA ASP A 191 20.04 -11.66 -38.50
C ASP A 191 18.91 -11.14 -37.62
N THR A 192 18.27 -11.99 -36.80
CA THR A 192 17.24 -11.53 -35.86
C THR A 192 17.76 -10.53 -34.83
N LEU A 193 19.00 -10.69 -34.34
CA LEU A 193 19.59 -9.75 -33.37
C LEU A 193 19.97 -8.42 -34.04
N ARG A 194 20.42 -8.45 -35.30
CA ARG A 194 20.71 -7.24 -36.08
C ARG A 194 19.45 -6.50 -36.49
N ASP A 195 18.36 -7.21 -36.78
CA ASP A 195 17.05 -6.60 -37.00
C ASP A 195 16.58 -5.89 -35.72
N ILE A 196 16.73 -6.52 -34.55
CA ILE A 196 16.45 -5.91 -33.24
C ILE A 196 17.36 -4.68 -32.97
N GLU A 197 18.64 -4.73 -33.37
CA GLU A 197 19.58 -3.62 -33.21
C GLU A 197 19.26 -2.45 -34.18
N ALA A 198 18.90 -2.75 -35.43
CA ALA A 198 18.60 -1.77 -36.48
C ALA A 198 17.23 -1.12 -36.32
N GLU A 199 16.23 -1.88 -35.87
CA GLU A 199 14.93 -1.35 -35.47
C GLU A 199 15.02 -0.59 -34.13
N GLY A 200 16.07 -0.87 -33.35
CA GLY A 200 16.17 -0.57 -31.94
C GLY A 200 15.25 -1.49 -31.13
N VAL A 201 15.58 -1.80 -29.87
CA VAL A 201 14.60 -2.36 -28.93
C VAL A 201 13.46 -1.35 -28.88
N ASP A 202 12.37 -1.63 -29.60
CA ASP A 202 11.46 -0.58 -30.02
C ASP A 202 10.69 0.00 -28.83
N ARG A 203 11.28 1.04 -28.24
CA ARG A 203 10.65 2.05 -27.41
C ARG A 203 9.90 3.07 -28.26
N LYS A 204 9.75 2.91 -29.59
CA LYS A 204 8.69 3.62 -30.33
C LYS A 204 7.38 3.00 -29.90
N VAL A 205 6.81 3.61 -28.87
CA VAL A 205 5.41 3.46 -28.54
C VAL A 205 4.64 3.86 -29.78
N ASP A 206 4.18 2.89 -30.58
CA ASP A 206 3.21 3.15 -31.64
C ASP A 206 2.04 3.92 -30.99
N PRO A 207 1.86 5.21 -31.31
CA PRO A 207 0.84 6.03 -30.66
C PRO A 207 -0.57 5.52 -30.96
N THR A 208 -0.73 4.73 -32.02
CA THR A 208 -1.99 4.14 -32.47
C THR A 208 -2.30 2.80 -31.80
N ARG A 209 -1.28 2.09 -31.28
CA ARG A 209 -1.48 0.81 -30.58
C ARG A 209 -2.19 1.04 -29.25
N LYS A 210 -3.41 0.53 -29.13
CA LYS A 210 -4.19 0.54 -27.88
C LYS A 210 -3.60 -0.50 -26.93
N VAL A 211 -3.16 -0.06 -25.76
CA VAL A 211 -2.61 -0.89 -24.67
C VAL A 211 -3.66 -1.15 -23.59
N SER A 212 -4.61 -0.23 -23.41
CA SER A 212 -5.70 -0.38 -22.42
C SER A 212 -7.03 0.13 -22.98
N ASP A 213 -8.12 -0.49 -22.53
CA ASP A 213 -9.48 -0.04 -22.85
C ASP A 213 -9.91 1.21 -22.08
N ILE A 214 -9.16 1.61 -21.04
CA ILE A 214 -9.40 2.83 -20.27
C ILE A 214 -8.56 3.97 -20.86
N PRO A 215 -9.15 5.02 -21.45
CA PRO A 215 -8.41 6.05 -22.18
C PRO A 215 -7.31 6.77 -21.36
N ALA A 216 -7.59 7.07 -20.09
CA ALA A 216 -6.61 7.68 -19.19
C ALA A 216 -5.43 6.75 -18.88
N LEU A 217 -5.71 5.46 -18.73
CA LEU A 217 -4.69 4.45 -18.44
C LEU A 217 -3.84 4.14 -19.69
N ASP A 218 -4.45 4.09 -20.87
CA ASP A 218 -3.75 3.95 -22.16
C ASP A 218 -2.74 5.09 -22.37
N LYS A 219 -3.19 6.33 -22.16
CA LYS A 219 -2.34 7.52 -22.25
C LYS A 219 -1.22 7.50 -21.20
N ALA A 220 -1.53 7.10 -19.96
CA ALA A 220 -0.54 6.96 -18.89
C ALA A 220 0.58 5.98 -19.27
N ILE A 221 0.19 4.78 -19.72
CA ILE A 221 1.14 3.71 -20.07
C ILE A 221 2.02 4.13 -21.26
N LYS A 222 1.43 4.79 -22.28
CA LYS A 222 2.19 5.31 -23.43
C LYS A 222 3.23 6.36 -23.01
N LYS A 223 2.85 7.30 -22.13
CA LYS A 223 3.73 8.35 -21.61
C LYS A 223 4.82 7.79 -20.69
N PHE A 224 4.49 6.77 -19.89
CA PHE A 224 5.46 6.05 -19.05
C PHE A 224 6.53 5.35 -19.91
N ARG A 225 6.10 4.66 -20.99
CA ARG A 225 7.02 3.97 -21.90
C ARG A 225 7.89 4.91 -22.72
N SER A 226 7.41 6.11 -23.06
CA SER A 226 8.20 7.08 -23.84
C SER A 226 9.22 7.86 -23.02
N ASN A 227 8.98 8.08 -21.72
CA ASN A 227 9.89 8.80 -20.82
C ASN A 227 9.91 8.16 -19.43
N PRO A 228 10.66 7.07 -19.23
CA PRO A 228 10.64 6.30 -17.99
C PRO A 228 11.12 7.10 -16.77
N ASP A 229 12.15 7.95 -16.92
CA ASP A 229 12.75 8.70 -15.81
C ASP A 229 11.81 9.80 -15.26
N LEU A 230 11.16 10.54 -16.17
CA LEU A 230 10.15 11.52 -15.76
C LEU A 230 8.93 10.82 -15.13
N ALA A 231 8.60 9.62 -15.61
CA ALA A 231 7.46 8.88 -15.12
C ALA A 231 7.72 8.28 -13.73
N SER A 232 8.91 7.73 -13.46
CA SER A 232 9.29 7.25 -12.12
C SER A 232 9.27 8.39 -11.10
N TYR A 233 9.84 9.55 -11.45
CA TYR A 233 9.81 10.76 -10.59
C TYR A 233 8.37 11.21 -10.28
N LYS A 234 7.48 11.24 -11.29
CA LYS A 234 6.06 11.59 -11.09
C LYS A 234 5.33 10.55 -10.24
N ILE A 235 5.60 9.26 -10.44
CA ILE A 235 5.02 8.19 -9.61
C ILE A 235 5.45 8.36 -8.17
N GLN A 236 6.72 8.60 -7.89
CA GLN A 236 7.22 8.82 -6.53
C GLN A 236 6.51 10.02 -5.88
N THR A 237 6.46 11.15 -6.60
CA THR A 237 5.81 12.38 -6.13
C THR A 237 4.32 12.15 -5.82
N TYR A 238 3.61 11.43 -6.68
CA TYR A 238 2.19 11.17 -6.48
C TYR A 238 1.92 10.05 -5.48
N ALA A 239 2.79 9.04 -5.38
CA ALA A 239 2.64 7.94 -4.44
C ALA A 239 2.68 8.44 -3.00
N TYR A 240 3.62 9.32 -2.63
CA TYR A 240 3.65 9.88 -1.27
C TYR A 240 2.43 10.79 -1.04
N LYS A 241 2.10 11.65 -2.01
CA LYS A 241 1.02 12.64 -1.90
C LYS A 241 -0.36 12.01 -1.78
N TYR A 242 -0.60 10.91 -2.49
CA TYR A 242 -1.87 10.20 -2.51
C TYR A 242 -1.87 8.95 -1.63
N SER A 243 -0.79 8.63 -0.91
CA SER A 243 -0.70 7.48 -0.01
C SER A 243 -1.89 7.40 0.97
N TRP A 244 -2.42 8.54 1.43
CA TRP A 244 -3.59 8.60 2.30
C TRP A 244 -4.86 8.03 1.66
N ALA A 245 -4.98 8.01 0.33
CA ALA A 245 -6.11 7.44 -0.41
C ALA A 245 -6.22 5.92 -0.23
N LEU A 246 -5.12 5.23 0.11
CA LEU A 246 -5.16 3.80 0.46
C LEU A 246 -6.08 3.53 1.65
N ILE A 247 -6.24 4.47 2.58
CA ILE A 247 -7.12 4.31 3.74
C ILE A 247 -8.60 4.23 3.31
N PRO A 248 -9.20 5.25 2.67
CA PRO A 248 -10.60 5.18 2.25
C PRO A 248 -10.86 4.13 1.16
N ILE A 249 -9.86 3.78 0.34
CA ILE A 249 -9.99 2.67 -0.62
C ILE A 249 -10.08 1.32 0.13
N SER A 250 -9.27 1.11 1.18
CA SER A 250 -9.18 -0.20 1.86
C SER A 250 -10.28 -0.44 2.90
N VAL A 251 -10.82 0.61 3.52
CA VAL A 251 -11.83 0.49 4.60
C VAL A 251 -13.10 -0.25 4.15
N PRO A 252 -13.71 0.04 2.97
CA PRO A 252 -14.87 -0.70 2.48
C PRO A 252 -14.59 -2.20 2.30
N PHE A 253 -13.41 -2.56 1.81
CA PHE A 253 -13.02 -3.96 1.67
C PHE A 253 -12.91 -4.66 3.03
N LEU A 254 -12.39 -3.99 4.05
CA LEU A 254 -12.30 -4.57 5.39
C LEU A 254 -13.69 -4.75 6.02
N TRP A 255 -14.60 -3.80 5.79
CA TRP A 255 -15.99 -3.91 6.22
C TRP A 255 -16.70 -5.13 5.59
N LEU A 256 -16.41 -5.45 4.32
CA LEU A 256 -16.95 -6.63 3.63
C LEU A 256 -16.55 -7.98 4.27
N LEU A 257 -15.55 -8.03 5.16
CA LEU A 257 -15.22 -9.26 5.91
C LEU A 257 -16.17 -9.52 7.09
N PHE A 258 -16.89 -8.49 7.53
CA PHE A 258 -17.84 -8.52 8.64
C PHE A 258 -19.17 -7.86 8.24
N PRO A 259 -19.77 -8.27 7.11
CA PRO A 259 -20.99 -7.64 6.65
C PRO A 259 -22.06 -7.88 7.72
N PHE A 260 -22.83 -6.83 8.04
CA PHE A 260 -23.93 -6.85 9.01
C PHE A 260 -23.54 -7.09 10.48
N SER A 261 -22.26 -7.09 10.84
CA SER A 261 -21.88 -7.14 12.25
C SER A 261 -22.16 -5.78 12.91
N ARG A 262 -23.07 -5.73 13.89
CA ARG A 262 -23.29 -4.53 14.71
C ARG A 262 -22.18 -4.28 15.74
N ARG A 263 -21.26 -5.22 15.88
CA ARG A 263 -20.15 -5.18 16.83
C ARG A 263 -18.98 -4.31 16.36
N PHE A 264 -18.77 -4.23 15.05
CA PHE A 264 -17.60 -3.58 14.47
C PHE A 264 -18.03 -2.37 13.66
N HIS A 265 -17.50 -1.21 14.02
CA HIS A 265 -17.85 0.05 13.37
C HIS A 265 -16.82 0.41 12.30
N LEU A 266 -17.19 1.33 11.40
CA LEU A 266 -16.30 1.84 10.37
C LEU A 266 -15.01 2.44 10.95
N TYR A 267 -15.10 3.06 12.12
CA TYR A 267 -13.94 3.55 12.88
C TYR A 267 -12.94 2.42 13.19
N ASP A 268 -13.41 1.26 13.64
CA ASP A 268 -12.58 0.10 13.98
C ASP A 268 -11.79 -0.39 12.76
N HIS A 269 -12.48 -0.41 11.61
CA HIS A 269 -11.89 -0.77 10.33
C HIS A 269 -10.83 0.24 9.89
N THR A 270 -11.08 1.55 10.06
CA THR A 270 -10.09 2.60 9.75
C THR A 270 -8.83 2.47 10.61
N VAL A 271 -8.97 2.22 11.92
CA VAL A 271 -7.82 2.00 12.83
C VAL A 271 -7.03 0.75 12.43
N PHE A 272 -7.73 -0.33 12.06
CA PHE A 272 -7.08 -1.55 11.57
C PHE A 272 -6.26 -1.29 10.30
N VAL A 273 -6.88 -0.68 9.27
CA VAL A 273 -6.26 -0.40 7.98
C VAL A 273 -5.03 0.47 8.17
N THR A 274 -5.15 1.55 8.92
CA THR A 274 -4.04 2.50 9.14
C THR A 274 -2.85 1.85 9.83
N TYR A 275 -3.04 1.08 10.91
CA TYR A 275 -1.94 0.33 11.53
C TYR A 275 -1.36 -0.74 10.60
N SER A 276 -2.19 -1.42 9.82
CA SER A 276 -1.70 -2.40 8.82
C SER A 276 -0.81 -1.71 7.78
N LEU A 277 -1.22 -0.56 7.26
CA LEU A 277 -0.43 0.23 6.30
C LEU A 277 0.89 0.70 6.93
N CYS A 278 0.88 1.18 8.18
CA CYS A 278 2.12 1.54 8.90
C CYS A 278 3.10 0.37 8.94
N PHE A 279 2.62 -0.83 9.29
CA PHE A 279 3.48 -2.01 9.35
C PHE A 279 4.02 -2.41 7.97
N MET A 280 3.19 -2.40 6.92
CA MET A 280 3.66 -2.71 5.56
C MET A 280 4.69 -1.70 5.06
N THR A 281 4.50 -0.42 5.36
CA THR A 281 5.48 0.64 5.04
C THR A 281 6.80 0.43 5.79
N LEU A 282 6.75 0.11 7.09
CA LEU A 282 7.96 -0.22 7.86
C LEU A 282 8.65 -1.49 7.36
N LEU A 283 7.90 -2.51 6.95
CA LEU A 283 8.43 -3.72 6.35
C LEU A 283 9.14 -3.42 5.02
N ALA A 284 8.55 -2.57 4.18
CA ALA A 284 9.17 -2.10 2.94
C ALA A 284 10.48 -1.33 3.21
N ILE A 285 10.49 -0.45 4.22
CA ILE A 285 11.71 0.25 4.67
C ILE A 285 12.81 -0.73 5.07
N VAL A 286 12.49 -1.74 5.88
CA VAL A 286 13.45 -2.77 6.28
C VAL A 286 13.97 -3.53 5.05
N GLY A 287 13.10 -3.82 4.08
CA GLY A 287 13.49 -4.42 2.81
C GLY A 287 14.45 -3.55 1.99
N MET A 288 14.18 -2.25 1.88
CA MET A 288 15.06 -1.29 1.18
C MET A 288 16.44 -1.21 1.83
N ILE A 289 16.49 -1.09 3.16
CA ILE A 289 17.75 -1.05 3.92
C ILE A 289 18.51 -2.37 3.74
N ALA A 290 17.83 -3.52 3.89
CA ALA A 290 18.43 -4.84 3.71
C ALA A 290 19.02 -5.03 2.30
N GLY A 291 18.31 -4.56 1.27
CA GLY A 291 18.81 -4.55 -0.11
C GLY A 291 20.05 -3.68 -0.26
N ALA A 292 20.04 -2.47 0.30
CA ALA A 292 21.16 -1.53 0.23
C ALA A 292 22.44 -2.06 0.90
N ILE A 293 22.33 -2.85 1.97
CA ILE A 293 23.48 -3.48 2.64
C ILE A 293 23.83 -4.88 2.09
N GLY A 294 23.21 -5.30 0.98
CA GLY A 294 23.53 -6.57 0.30
C GLY A 294 22.97 -7.84 0.95
N VAL A 295 22.01 -7.72 1.87
CA VAL A 295 21.35 -8.86 2.54
C VAL A 295 20.16 -9.34 1.68
N GLY A 296 20.48 -9.87 0.50
CA GLY A 296 19.50 -10.29 -0.53
C GLY A 296 18.67 -11.55 -0.18
N GLY A 297 19.00 -12.26 0.89
CA GLY A 297 18.31 -13.50 1.30
C GLY A 297 16.94 -13.31 1.98
N LEU A 298 16.49 -12.07 2.20
CA LEU A 298 15.28 -11.77 2.98
C LEU A 298 13.98 -11.72 2.16
N VAL A 299 14.03 -11.99 0.85
CA VAL A 299 12.85 -11.93 -0.03
C VAL A 299 11.71 -12.84 0.47
N ALA A 300 12.02 -14.08 0.86
CA ALA A 300 11.02 -14.99 1.40
C ALA A 300 10.39 -14.46 2.70
N ALA A 301 11.19 -13.82 3.56
CA ALA A 301 10.68 -13.20 4.79
C ALA A 301 9.75 -12.01 4.47
N LEU A 302 10.07 -11.18 3.49
CA LEU A 302 9.22 -10.06 3.05
C LEU A 302 7.89 -10.52 2.48
N VAL A 303 7.86 -11.67 1.80
CA VAL A 303 6.62 -12.23 1.22
C VAL A 303 5.76 -12.96 2.25
N LEU A 304 6.38 -13.68 3.20
CA LEU A 304 5.66 -14.47 4.21
C LEU A 304 5.20 -13.64 5.41
N THR A 305 5.85 -12.51 5.69
CA THR A 305 5.50 -11.67 6.84
C THR A 305 4.10 -11.04 6.74
N PRO A 306 3.66 -10.46 5.61
CA PRO A 306 2.34 -9.83 5.52
C PRO A 306 1.17 -10.78 5.83
N PRO A 307 1.07 -12.00 5.23
CA PRO A 307 0.02 -12.94 5.59
C PRO A 307 0.00 -13.30 7.08
N LEU A 308 1.17 -13.54 7.67
CA LEU A 308 1.30 -13.90 9.09
C LEU A 308 0.90 -12.73 10.01
N HIS A 309 1.34 -11.52 9.68
CA HIS A 309 1.03 -10.31 10.43
C HIS A 309 -0.46 -9.99 10.36
N MET A 310 -1.05 -9.98 9.16
CA MET A 310 -2.47 -9.71 8.96
C MET A 310 -3.36 -10.75 9.65
N TYR A 311 -2.98 -12.03 9.65
CA TYR A 311 -3.66 -13.06 10.43
C TYR A 311 -3.67 -12.75 11.93
N ARG A 312 -2.50 -12.42 12.49
CA ARG A 312 -2.37 -12.07 13.92
C ARG A 312 -3.14 -10.80 14.26
N GLN A 313 -3.13 -9.81 13.38
CA GLN A 313 -3.85 -8.55 13.55
C GLN A 313 -5.36 -8.78 13.54
N LEU A 314 -5.88 -9.45 12.51
CA LEU A 314 -7.30 -9.74 12.35
C LEU A 314 -7.84 -10.54 13.53
N ARG A 315 -7.13 -11.61 13.91
CA ARG A 315 -7.53 -12.48 15.02
C ARG A 315 -7.63 -11.71 16.33
N GLY A 316 -6.63 -10.88 16.65
CA GLY A 316 -6.61 -10.14 17.92
C GLY A 316 -7.56 -8.94 17.93
N ALA A 317 -7.62 -8.16 16.85
CA ALA A 317 -8.46 -6.97 16.76
C ALA A 317 -9.95 -7.32 16.89
N TYR A 318 -10.40 -8.33 16.13
CA TYR A 318 -11.80 -8.73 16.07
C TYR A 318 -12.15 -9.91 16.99
N ALA A 319 -11.17 -10.42 17.76
CA ALA A 319 -11.35 -11.57 18.67
C ALA A 319 -11.99 -12.79 18.00
N VAL A 320 -11.57 -13.11 16.77
CA VAL A 320 -12.13 -14.21 15.95
C VAL A 320 -11.40 -15.53 16.28
N GLY A 321 -12.10 -16.65 16.17
CA GLY A 321 -11.51 -17.99 16.26
C GLY A 321 -10.47 -18.27 15.17
N ARG A 322 -9.65 -19.32 15.35
CA ARG A 322 -8.52 -19.62 14.42
C ARG A 322 -8.98 -19.85 12.98
N VAL A 323 -9.97 -20.72 12.79
CA VAL A 323 -10.53 -21.03 11.46
C VAL A 323 -11.15 -19.79 10.82
N GLY A 324 -11.93 -19.04 11.62
CA GLY A 324 -12.57 -17.80 11.18
C GLY A 324 -11.59 -16.71 10.78
N ALA A 325 -10.42 -16.66 11.42
CA ALA A 325 -9.35 -15.74 11.08
C ALA A 325 -8.61 -16.19 9.81
N LEU A 326 -8.32 -17.47 9.63
CA LEU A 326 -7.59 -17.98 8.46
C LEU A 326 -8.28 -17.64 7.13
N TRP A 327 -9.56 -18.00 6.97
CA TRP A 327 -10.25 -17.75 5.70
C TRP A 327 -10.43 -16.24 5.45
N ARG A 328 -10.70 -15.45 6.51
CA ARG A 328 -10.81 -13.99 6.38
C ARG A 328 -9.48 -13.36 6.03
N THR A 329 -8.36 -13.89 6.51
CA THR A 329 -7.03 -13.44 6.07
C THR A 329 -6.81 -13.75 4.59
N ALA A 330 -7.21 -14.92 4.10
CA ALA A 330 -7.13 -15.23 2.67
C ALA A 330 -7.93 -14.21 1.83
N VAL A 331 -9.18 -13.90 2.23
CA VAL A 331 -9.99 -12.87 1.57
C VAL A 331 -9.38 -11.48 1.71
N LEU A 332 -8.84 -11.15 2.88
CA LEU A 332 -8.17 -9.86 3.15
C LEU A 332 -6.94 -9.65 2.25
N LEU A 333 -6.18 -10.70 1.93
CA LEU A 333 -5.05 -10.61 1.00
C LEU A 333 -5.51 -10.30 -0.42
N ILE A 334 -6.62 -10.91 -0.87
CA ILE A 334 -7.23 -10.61 -2.17
C ILE A 334 -7.69 -9.15 -2.21
N PHE A 335 -8.39 -8.72 -1.16
CA PHE A 335 -8.84 -7.34 -1.02
C PHE A 335 -7.70 -6.32 -0.95
N ALA A 336 -6.59 -6.66 -0.26
CA ALA A 336 -5.40 -5.81 -0.24
C ALA A 336 -4.78 -5.68 -1.63
N ALA A 337 -4.70 -6.78 -2.40
CA ALA A 337 -4.22 -6.74 -3.79
C ALA A 337 -5.14 -5.92 -4.70
N MET A 338 -6.47 -6.06 -4.55
CA MET A 338 -7.45 -5.25 -5.28
C MET A 338 -7.33 -3.76 -4.93
N ALA A 339 -7.24 -3.41 -3.65
CA ALA A 339 -7.07 -2.04 -3.19
C ALA A 339 -5.78 -1.41 -3.72
N LEU A 340 -4.67 -2.17 -3.71
CA LEU A 340 -3.40 -1.74 -4.30
C LEU A 340 -3.51 -1.55 -5.82
N GLY A 341 -4.21 -2.44 -6.52
CA GLY A 341 -4.49 -2.31 -7.96
C GLY A 341 -5.30 -1.07 -8.29
N VAL A 342 -6.38 -0.80 -7.54
CA VAL A 342 -7.19 0.43 -7.68
C VAL A 342 -6.35 1.67 -7.39
N PHE A 343 -5.54 1.65 -6.33
CA PHE A 343 -4.65 2.76 -6.03
C PHE A 343 -3.64 3.01 -7.16
N PHE A 344 -3.04 1.95 -7.71
CA PHE A 344 -2.08 2.05 -8.81
C PHE A 344 -2.73 2.58 -10.09
N THR A 345 -3.94 2.13 -10.45
CA THR A 345 -4.63 2.65 -11.65
C THR A 345 -4.97 4.13 -11.51
N LEU A 346 -5.38 4.57 -10.32
CA LEU A 346 -5.61 5.99 -10.02
C LEU A 346 -4.32 6.79 -10.11
N LEU A 347 -3.21 6.29 -9.56
CA LEU A 347 -1.89 6.94 -9.69
C LEU A 347 -1.48 7.08 -11.16
N MET A 348 -1.62 6.02 -11.96
CA MET A 348 -1.30 6.06 -13.39
C MET A 348 -2.15 7.09 -14.12
N ALA A 349 -3.46 7.15 -13.85
CA ALA A 349 -4.33 8.16 -14.42
C ALA A 349 -3.85 9.59 -14.09
N GLN A 350 -3.41 9.85 -12.86
CA GLN A 350 -2.88 11.17 -12.45
C GLN A 350 -1.57 11.54 -13.14
N THR A 351 -0.67 10.58 -13.40
CA THR A 351 0.59 10.87 -14.13
C THR A 351 0.36 11.27 -15.60
N SER A 352 -0.80 10.90 -16.15
CA SER A 352 -1.18 11.14 -17.54
C SER A 352 -1.81 12.52 -17.79
N MET A 353 -2.40 13.10 -16.75
CA MET A 353 -2.81 14.51 -16.70
C MET A 353 -1.57 15.40 -16.71
#